data_AF-A0A5C9D0X9-F1
#
_entry.id   AF-A0A5C9D0X9-F1
#
_cell.length_a   1.000
_cell.length_b   1.000
_cell.length_c   1.000
_cell.angle_alpha   90.00
_cell.angle_beta   90.00
_cell.angle_gamma   90.00
#
_symmetry.space_group_name_H-M   'P 1'
#
loop_
_entity.id
_entity.type
_entity.pdbx_description
1 polymer ?
#
loop_
_entity_poly.entity_id
_entity_poly.type
_entity_poly.pdbx_seq_one_letter_code
_entity_poly.pdbx_strand_id
1 'polypeptide(L)'
;KYRPYEKEFRATNDTWLLTNRIYGRAYLNTLDYWYNPAKGYYLGERLTFTGFLPFERQHYIKSDTKLEAFATLFSFPITETWNFKWVLMAHSGFQALLKAPWAPLEVTKDWVSLDGTFNARGWDELYGTKGVMLWENSLELRMPLVDQMVWLDLFVDAGAMKTQGGMIDMGGTPSVDLTKPSFFDAGWENFAFSTGLGIRFIVPQFPFRFYFVKKFSFDGTTIEWKTPGANFDFVLSITQPLF
;
A
#
# COMPACT_ATOMS: atom_id res chain seq x y z
N LYS A 1 -24.35 1.89 -28.96
CA LYS A 1 -23.00 2.41 -29.26
C LYS A 1 -22.11 2.13 -28.05
N TYR A 2 -21.15 1.21 -28.16
CA TYR A 2 -20.26 0.86 -27.06
C TYR A 2 -19.14 1.91 -26.97
N ARG A 3 -18.89 2.44 -25.77
CA ARG A 3 -17.84 3.44 -25.50
C ARG A 3 -16.95 2.88 -24.39
N PRO A 4 -15.63 2.72 -24.62
CA PRO A 4 -14.72 2.23 -23.59
C PRO A 4 -14.83 3.05 -22.29
N TYR A 5 -14.74 2.36 -21.15
CA TYR A 5 -14.79 3.00 -19.84
C TYR A 5 -13.57 3.93 -19.64
N GLU A 6 -12.37 3.42 -19.91
CA GLU A 6 -11.14 4.19 -19.77
C GLU A 6 -11.08 5.31 -20.81
N LYS A 7 -10.89 6.55 -20.34
CA LYS A 7 -10.78 7.74 -21.20
C LYS A 7 -9.66 7.61 -22.23
N GLU A 8 -8.56 6.96 -21.87
CA GLU A 8 -7.36 6.83 -22.72
C GLU A 8 -7.61 5.94 -23.94
N PHE A 9 -8.20 4.75 -23.77
CA PHE A 9 -8.58 3.89 -24.90
C PHE A 9 -9.54 4.57 -25.87
N ARG A 10 -10.33 5.54 -25.40
CA ARG A 10 -11.19 6.34 -26.28
C ARG A 10 -10.42 7.40 -27.05
N ALA A 11 -9.48 8.05 -26.39
CA ALA A 11 -8.68 9.14 -26.98
C ALA A 11 -7.67 8.61 -28.00
N THR A 12 -7.26 7.35 -27.86
CA THR A 12 -6.26 6.69 -28.70
C THR A 12 -6.83 5.49 -29.43
N ASN A 13 -8.13 5.52 -29.76
CA ASN A 13 -8.76 4.46 -30.55
C ASN A 13 -8.04 4.33 -31.90
N ASP A 14 -7.79 3.09 -32.33
CA ASP A 14 -7.12 2.76 -33.59
C ASP A 14 -5.66 3.23 -33.75
N THR A 15 -4.97 3.61 -32.67
CA THR A 15 -3.54 3.94 -32.70
C THR A 15 -2.70 2.96 -31.88
N TRP A 16 -1.58 2.52 -32.45
CA TRP A 16 -0.57 1.75 -31.72
C TRP A 16 0.27 2.68 -30.85
N LEU A 17 0.33 2.40 -29.55
CA LEU A 17 1.13 3.16 -28.60
C LEU A 17 2.17 2.24 -27.98
N LEU A 18 3.44 2.64 -28.07
CA LEU A 18 4.54 1.87 -27.53
C LEU A 18 4.89 2.33 -26.11
N THR A 19 5.26 1.39 -25.25
CA THR A 19 5.85 1.66 -23.94
C THR A 19 6.78 0.51 -23.59
N ASN A 20 8.08 0.75 -23.70
CA ASN A 20 9.14 -0.17 -23.28
C ASN A 20 9.49 0.07 -21.82
N ARG A 21 9.80 -1.02 -21.11
CA ARG A 21 10.23 -0.99 -19.71
C ARG A 21 11.41 -1.92 -19.51
N ILE A 22 12.40 -1.46 -18.77
CA ILE A 22 13.49 -2.28 -18.24
C ILE A 22 13.47 -2.10 -16.73
N TYR A 23 13.48 -3.20 -15.99
CA TYR A 23 13.52 -3.13 -14.52
C TYR A 23 14.61 -4.01 -13.94
N GLY A 24 15.12 -3.59 -12.79
CA GLY A 24 16.01 -4.36 -11.94
C GLY A 24 15.46 -4.37 -10.52
N ARG A 25 15.60 -5.51 -9.82
CA ARG A 25 15.22 -5.66 -8.42
C ARG A 25 16.38 -6.24 -7.65
N ALA A 26 16.70 -5.63 -6.52
CA ALA A 26 17.61 -6.18 -5.52
C ALA A 26 16.82 -6.38 -4.22
N TYR A 27 17.06 -7.50 -3.54
CA TYR A 27 16.40 -7.76 -2.26
C TYR A 27 17.27 -8.61 -1.34
N LEU A 28 17.04 -8.44 -0.03
CA LEU A 28 17.54 -9.26 1.05
C LEU A 28 16.34 -9.89 1.74
N ASN A 29 16.36 -11.21 1.92
CA ASN A 29 15.26 -11.94 2.53
C ASN A 29 15.80 -12.94 3.55
N THR A 30 15.40 -12.76 4.81
CA THR A 30 15.73 -13.64 5.94
C THR A 30 14.48 -14.17 6.64
N LEU A 31 13.32 -14.03 5.99
CA LEU A 31 12.04 -14.49 6.53
C LEU A 31 12.06 -15.99 6.73
N ASP A 32 11.57 -16.44 7.89
CA ASP A 32 11.42 -17.86 8.20
C ASP A 32 10.40 -18.54 7.29
N TYR A 33 9.30 -17.84 6.98
CA TYR A 33 8.25 -18.37 6.12
C TYR A 33 7.61 -17.31 5.24
N TRP A 34 7.81 -17.42 3.92
CA TRP A 34 7.55 -16.33 2.99
C TRP A 34 6.08 -15.84 2.92
N TYR A 35 5.07 -16.68 3.16
CA TYR A 35 3.67 -16.27 3.07
C TYR A 35 3.01 -15.94 4.42
N ASN A 36 3.62 -16.37 5.53
CA ASN A 36 3.18 -15.99 6.87
C ASN A 36 4.38 -15.99 7.85
N PRO A 37 5.28 -14.99 7.74
CA PRO A 37 6.50 -14.98 8.53
C PRO A 37 6.20 -14.73 10.01
N ALA A 38 6.96 -15.36 10.88
CA ALA A 38 6.96 -15.08 12.32
C ALA A 38 8.25 -14.38 12.78
N LYS A 39 9.32 -14.46 11.98
CA LYS A 39 10.64 -13.92 12.28
C LYS A 39 11.39 -13.50 11.01
N GLY A 40 12.35 -12.59 11.18
CA GLY A 40 13.26 -12.16 10.12
C GLY A 40 12.80 -10.87 9.46
N TYR A 41 13.41 -10.53 8.33
CA TYR A 41 13.11 -9.31 7.60
C TYR A 41 13.20 -9.51 6.08
N TYR A 42 12.54 -8.63 5.35
CA TYR A 42 12.62 -8.50 3.91
C TYR A 42 12.90 -7.03 3.58
N LEU A 43 13.95 -6.78 2.80
CA LEU A 43 14.28 -5.47 2.25
C LEU A 43 14.35 -5.61 0.74
N GLY A 44 13.68 -4.76 -0.01
CA GLY A 44 13.71 -4.81 -1.46
C GLY A 44 13.64 -3.43 -2.08
N GLU A 45 14.36 -3.26 -3.17
CA GLU A 45 14.30 -2.10 -4.05
C GLU A 45 14.11 -2.57 -5.48
N ARG A 46 13.13 -1.99 -6.18
CA ARG A 46 12.96 -2.18 -7.62
C ARG A 46 13.02 -0.83 -8.32
N LEU A 47 13.88 -0.74 -9.32
CA LEU A 47 13.94 0.38 -10.25
C LEU A 47 13.40 -0.05 -11.60
N THR A 48 12.44 0.69 -12.14
CA THR A 48 11.87 0.47 -13.47
C THR A 48 12.04 1.72 -14.31
N PHE A 49 12.79 1.60 -15.41
CA PHE A 49 12.98 2.65 -16.39
C PHE A 49 11.95 2.46 -17.51
N THR A 50 11.12 3.48 -17.75
CA THR A 50 10.00 3.42 -18.70
C THR A 50 10.14 4.49 -19.78
N GLY A 51 9.98 4.07 -21.03
CA GLY A 51 9.97 4.91 -22.23
C GLY A 51 11.30 5.55 -22.56
N PHE A 52 12.11 4.89 -23.37
CA PHE A 52 13.45 5.31 -23.80
C PHE A 52 13.45 6.14 -25.11
N LEU A 53 12.41 6.01 -25.94
CA LEU A 53 12.29 6.63 -27.25
C LEU A 53 11.26 7.77 -27.21
N PRO A 54 11.49 8.92 -27.87
CA PRO A 54 10.63 10.11 -27.73
C PRO A 54 9.15 9.97 -28.13
N PHE A 55 8.80 8.91 -28.86
CA PHE A 55 7.43 8.65 -29.34
C PHE A 55 6.64 7.69 -28.43
N GLU A 56 7.25 7.27 -27.33
CA GLU A 56 6.59 6.39 -26.37
C GLU A 56 5.59 7.15 -25.50
N ARG A 57 4.60 6.41 -24.99
CA ARG A 57 3.46 7.02 -24.30
C ARG A 57 3.78 7.51 -22.89
N GLN A 58 4.85 7.01 -22.29
CA GLN A 58 5.14 7.20 -20.87
C GLN A 58 6.63 7.28 -20.66
N HIS A 59 7.05 8.22 -19.83
CA HIS A 59 8.43 8.54 -19.56
C HIS A 59 8.61 8.78 -18.05
N TYR A 60 9.15 7.78 -17.35
CA TYR A 60 9.41 7.88 -15.92
C TYR A 60 10.41 6.83 -15.45
N ILE A 61 10.99 7.09 -14.30
CA ILE A 61 11.69 6.08 -13.49
C ILE A 61 10.80 5.78 -12.29
N LYS A 62 10.42 4.52 -12.10
CA LYS A 62 9.71 4.08 -10.90
C LYS A 62 10.71 3.47 -9.92
N SER A 63 10.72 3.98 -8.70
CA SER A 63 11.36 3.35 -7.54
C SER A 63 10.26 2.74 -6.68
N ASP A 64 10.41 1.46 -6.34
CA ASP A 64 9.56 0.76 -5.39
C ASP A 64 10.46 0.17 -4.28
N THR A 65 10.45 0.80 -3.12
CA THR A 65 11.12 0.34 -1.91
C THR A 65 10.13 -0.40 -1.02
N LYS A 66 10.54 -1.54 -0.47
CA LYS A 66 9.73 -2.32 0.46
C LYS A 66 10.59 -2.84 1.61
N LEU A 67 10.15 -2.57 2.84
CA LEU A 67 10.79 -2.98 4.08
C LEU A 67 9.76 -3.69 4.95
N GLU A 68 10.06 -4.91 5.37
CA GLU A 68 9.23 -5.68 6.30
C GLU A 68 10.10 -6.34 7.36
N ALA A 69 9.64 -6.34 8.60
CA ALA A 69 10.31 -6.99 9.72
C ALA A 69 9.30 -7.72 10.60
N PHE A 70 9.70 -8.88 11.09
CA PHE A 70 8.87 -9.77 11.88
C PHE A 70 9.61 -10.21 13.14
N ALA A 71 8.92 -10.12 14.27
CA ALA A 71 9.44 -10.56 15.56
C ALA A 71 8.35 -11.30 16.33
N THR A 72 8.61 -12.55 16.68
CA THR A 72 7.79 -13.25 17.67
C THR A 72 8.05 -12.63 19.04
N LEU A 73 7.04 -12.02 19.64
CA LEU A 73 7.15 -11.37 20.95
C LEU A 73 7.25 -12.41 22.06
N PHE A 74 6.38 -13.41 22.02
CA PHE A 74 6.37 -14.56 22.93
C PHE A 74 5.65 -15.73 22.28
N SER A 75 5.91 -16.94 22.79
CA SER A 75 5.32 -18.18 22.29
C SER A 75 5.24 -19.20 23.43
N PHE A 76 4.04 -19.67 23.74
CA PHE A 76 3.77 -20.68 24.74
C PHE A 76 3.06 -21.88 24.10
N PRO A 77 3.59 -23.11 24.24
CA PRO A 77 2.87 -24.29 23.80
C PRO A 77 1.70 -24.55 24.77
N ILE A 78 0.47 -24.44 24.26
CA ILE A 78 -0.73 -24.72 25.06
C ILE A 78 -1.18 -26.17 24.84
N THR A 79 -1.03 -26.66 23.60
CA THR A 79 -1.25 -28.07 23.25
C THR A 79 -0.11 -28.56 22.37
N GLU A 80 -0.07 -29.85 22.07
CA GLU A 80 0.91 -30.44 21.14
C GLU A 80 0.84 -29.84 19.72
N THR A 81 -0.30 -29.27 19.34
CA THR A 81 -0.57 -28.79 17.97
C THR A 81 -0.80 -27.29 17.88
N TRP A 82 -0.92 -26.59 19.01
CA TRP A 82 -1.19 -25.15 19.03
C TRP A 82 -0.30 -24.40 20.02
N ASN A 83 0.43 -23.44 19.48
CA ASN A 83 1.24 -22.49 20.22
C ASN A 83 0.52 -21.14 20.32
N PHE A 84 0.22 -20.71 21.54
CA PHE A 84 -0.22 -19.34 21.79
C PHE A 84 0.99 -18.41 21.63
N LYS A 85 1.02 -17.67 20.53
CA LYS A 85 2.12 -16.76 20.20
C LYS A 85 1.59 -15.44 19.65
N TRP A 86 2.34 -14.38 19.90
CA TRP A 86 2.10 -13.09 19.27
C TRP A 86 3.31 -12.71 18.41
N VAL A 87 3.04 -12.29 17.19
CA VAL A 87 4.04 -11.86 16.21
C VAL A 87 3.79 -10.39 15.91
N LEU A 88 4.80 -9.56 16.12
CA LEU A 88 4.81 -8.19 15.64
C LEU A 88 5.36 -8.16 14.21
N MET A 89 4.63 -7.52 13.31
CA MET A 89 5.05 -7.20 11.96
C MET A 89 5.09 -5.68 11.81
N ALA A 90 6.19 -5.17 11.27
CA ALA A 90 6.28 -3.79 10.79
C ALA A 90 6.52 -3.82 9.28
N HIS A 91 5.82 -2.96 8.55
CA HIS A 91 5.92 -2.79 7.11
C HIS A 91 6.07 -1.30 6.78
N SER A 92 6.94 -0.99 5.84
CA SER A 92 7.05 0.31 5.19
C SER A 92 7.27 0.11 3.70
N GLY A 93 6.43 0.71 2.87
CA GLY A 93 6.51 0.70 1.42
C GLY A 93 6.60 2.13 0.90
N PHE A 94 7.50 2.38 -0.03
CA PHE A 94 7.63 3.68 -0.68
C PHE A 94 7.65 3.49 -2.19
N GLN A 95 6.81 4.22 -2.91
CA GLN A 95 6.78 4.22 -4.36
C GLN A 95 6.91 5.63 -4.90
N ALA A 96 7.75 5.83 -5.92
CA ALA A 96 7.93 7.12 -6.55
C ALA A 96 8.05 7.00 -8.07
N LEU A 97 7.27 7.83 -8.78
CA LEU A 97 7.37 8.07 -10.22
C LEU A 97 8.20 9.35 -10.42
N LEU A 98 9.46 9.14 -10.75
CA LEU A 98 10.47 10.18 -10.92
C LEU A 98 10.61 10.55 -12.39
N LYS A 99 10.95 11.82 -12.65
CA LYS A 99 11.30 12.28 -13.99
C LYS A 99 12.50 11.50 -14.51
N ALA A 100 12.39 10.95 -15.71
CA ALA A 100 13.52 10.32 -16.37
C ALA A 100 14.53 11.38 -16.86
N PRO A 101 15.85 11.12 -16.84
CA PRO A 101 16.85 12.07 -17.34
C PRO A 101 16.69 12.45 -18.82
N TRP A 102 16.10 11.57 -19.63
CA TRP A 102 16.00 11.70 -21.08
C TRP A 102 14.66 12.25 -21.59
N ALA A 103 13.67 12.46 -20.72
CA ALA A 103 12.35 12.94 -21.11
C ALA A 103 11.62 13.66 -19.95
N PRO A 104 10.65 14.54 -20.24
CA PRO A 104 9.72 15.04 -19.22
C PRO A 104 9.00 13.89 -18.50
N LEU A 105 8.54 14.13 -17.26
CA LEU A 105 7.72 13.15 -16.55
C LEU A 105 6.37 13.02 -17.27
N GLU A 106 6.12 11.86 -17.85
CA GLU A 106 4.86 11.54 -18.51
C GLU A 106 4.33 10.20 -18.01
N VAL A 107 3.19 10.25 -17.31
CA VAL A 107 2.50 9.08 -16.78
C VAL A 107 1.08 9.14 -17.29
N THR A 108 0.58 8.03 -17.81
CA THR A 108 -0.79 7.94 -18.32
C THR A 108 -1.58 6.93 -17.53
N LYS A 109 -1.04 5.72 -17.34
CA LYS A 109 -1.74 4.61 -16.65
C LYS A 109 -1.09 4.14 -15.36
N ASP A 110 0.22 4.31 -15.21
CA ASP A 110 0.97 3.69 -14.12
C ASP A 110 1.06 4.55 -12.85
N TRP A 111 0.02 5.34 -12.58
CA TRP A 111 -0.05 6.15 -11.36
C TRP A 111 0.01 5.27 -10.11
N VAL A 112 0.61 5.79 -9.05
CA VAL A 112 0.57 5.16 -7.72
C VAL A 112 -0.66 5.66 -6.97
N SER A 113 -1.28 4.79 -6.17
CA SER A 113 -2.53 5.13 -5.47
C SER A 113 -2.62 4.47 -4.10
N LEU A 114 -3.27 5.17 -3.17
CA LEU A 114 -3.85 4.55 -1.98
C LEU A 114 -5.17 3.90 -2.38
N ASP A 115 -5.34 2.63 -2.03
CA ASP A 115 -6.42 1.78 -2.51
C ASP A 115 -7.33 1.23 -1.41
N GLY A 116 -7.06 1.49 -0.13
CA GLY A 116 -7.95 1.06 0.96
C GLY A 116 -8.07 -0.45 1.17
N THR A 117 -7.43 -1.29 0.36
CA THR A 117 -7.54 -2.76 0.39
C THR A 117 -6.21 -3.43 0.73
N PHE A 118 -5.12 -2.95 0.13
CA PHE A 118 -3.76 -3.44 0.33
C PHE A 118 -2.89 -2.44 1.09
N ASN A 119 -3.17 -1.14 0.95
CA ASN A 119 -2.55 -0.07 1.72
C ASN A 119 -3.62 0.87 2.31
N ALA A 120 -3.31 1.54 3.42
CA ALA A 120 -4.20 2.45 4.15
C ALA A 120 -5.65 1.93 4.25
N ARG A 121 -5.84 0.79 4.93
CA ARG A 121 -7.11 0.03 4.91
C ARG A 121 -8.34 0.91 5.19
N GLY A 122 -9.40 0.70 4.41
CA GLY A 122 -10.70 1.37 4.53
C GLY A 122 -10.86 2.68 3.74
N TRP A 123 -9.76 3.30 3.30
CA TRP A 123 -9.81 4.59 2.58
C TRP A 123 -10.18 4.41 1.10
N ASP A 124 -11.47 4.25 0.82
CA ASP A 124 -12.03 4.13 -0.52
C ASP A 124 -12.22 5.48 -1.23
N GLU A 125 -12.29 6.58 -0.49
CA GLU A 125 -12.43 7.93 -1.04
C GLU A 125 -11.22 8.34 -1.91
N LEU A 126 -10.10 7.63 -1.77
CA LEU A 126 -8.86 7.86 -2.50
C LEU A 126 -8.82 7.11 -3.84
N TYR A 127 -9.78 6.22 -4.10
CA TYR A 127 -9.83 5.44 -5.34
C TYR A 127 -9.82 6.34 -6.58
N GLY A 128 -8.89 6.06 -7.49
CA GLY A 128 -8.75 6.80 -8.75
C GLY A 128 -7.93 8.09 -8.64
N THR A 129 -7.45 8.45 -7.45
CA THR A 129 -6.50 9.55 -7.28
C THR A 129 -5.15 9.17 -7.89
N LYS A 130 -4.59 10.11 -8.68
CA LYS A 130 -3.35 9.90 -9.44
C LYS A 130 -2.15 10.41 -8.67
N GLY A 131 -1.50 9.51 -7.91
CA GLY A 131 -0.28 9.79 -7.19
C GLY A 131 0.98 9.62 -8.05
N VAL A 132 2.01 10.41 -7.71
CA VAL A 132 3.39 10.26 -8.19
C VAL A 132 4.32 9.80 -7.09
N MET A 133 3.97 9.96 -5.82
CA MET A 133 4.69 9.34 -4.70
C MET A 133 3.68 8.82 -3.68
N LEU A 134 4.04 7.71 -3.04
CA LEU A 134 3.24 6.97 -2.09
C LEU A 134 4.17 6.51 -0.96
N TRP A 135 3.77 6.70 0.29
CA TRP A 135 4.46 6.12 1.44
C TRP A 135 3.44 5.49 2.37
N GLU A 136 3.47 4.18 2.47
CA GLU A 136 2.60 3.40 3.33
C GLU A 136 3.39 2.73 4.45
N ASN A 137 2.80 2.70 5.63
CA ASN A 137 3.33 2.05 6.81
C ASN A 137 2.24 1.23 7.47
N SER A 138 2.62 0.08 8.02
CA SER A 138 1.71 -0.77 8.77
C SER A 138 2.44 -1.39 9.96
N LEU A 139 1.80 -1.40 11.11
CA LEU A 139 2.22 -2.15 12.28
C LEU A 139 1.11 -3.14 12.60
N GLU A 140 1.41 -4.43 12.54
CA GLU A 140 0.44 -5.49 12.82
C GLU A 140 0.91 -6.36 13.98
N LEU A 141 -0.03 -6.68 14.87
CA LEU A 141 0.14 -7.68 15.91
C LEU A 141 -0.71 -8.89 15.54
N ARG A 142 -0.08 -10.06 15.37
CA ARG A 142 -0.72 -11.24 14.82
C ARG A 142 -0.67 -12.43 15.77
N MET A 143 -1.76 -13.19 15.85
CA MET A 143 -1.88 -14.36 16.72
C MET A 143 -2.58 -15.51 15.99
N PRO A 144 -2.06 -16.75 16.01
CA PRO A 144 -2.77 -17.90 15.46
C PRO A 144 -3.98 -18.24 16.33
N LEU A 145 -5.17 -18.25 15.74
CA LEU A 145 -6.38 -18.80 16.36
C LEU A 145 -6.45 -20.31 16.16
N VAL A 146 -6.15 -20.74 14.93
CA VAL A 146 -5.96 -22.15 14.55
C VAL A 146 -4.64 -22.21 13.81
N ASP A 147 -3.70 -23.01 14.33
CA ASP A 147 -2.36 -23.05 13.75
C ASP A 147 -2.44 -23.45 12.27
N GLN A 148 -1.58 -22.84 11.45
CA GLN A 148 -1.52 -23.05 9.99
C GLN A 148 -2.81 -22.74 9.20
N MET A 149 -3.89 -22.23 9.82
CA MET A 149 -5.14 -21.94 9.12
C MET A 149 -5.63 -20.51 9.29
N VAL A 150 -5.86 -20.07 10.54
CA VAL A 150 -6.59 -18.83 10.84
C VAL A 150 -5.85 -18.01 11.89
N TRP A 151 -5.64 -16.74 11.60
CA TRP A 151 -4.91 -15.80 12.43
C TRP A 151 -5.75 -14.56 12.71
N LEU A 152 -5.66 -14.06 13.94
CA LEU A 152 -6.13 -12.74 14.34
C LEU A 152 -5.03 -11.72 14.04
N ASP A 153 -5.40 -10.64 13.38
CA ASP A 153 -4.55 -9.47 13.13
C ASP A 153 -5.14 -8.27 13.88
N LEU A 154 -4.32 -7.54 14.64
CA LEU A 154 -4.60 -6.17 15.09
C LEU A 154 -3.64 -5.24 14.37
N PHE A 155 -4.09 -4.07 13.93
CA PHE A 155 -3.22 -3.23 13.11
C PHE A 155 -3.43 -1.73 13.31
N VAL A 156 -2.39 -0.98 12.94
CA VAL A 156 -2.42 0.46 12.66
C VAL A 156 -1.68 0.70 11.34
N ASP A 157 -2.32 1.44 10.43
CA ASP A 157 -1.72 1.87 9.17
C ASP A 157 -1.62 3.39 9.10
N ALA A 158 -0.66 3.85 8.31
CA ALA A 158 -0.51 5.24 7.91
C ALA A 158 -0.07 5.31 6.44
N GLY A 159 -0.84 5.97 5.58
CA GLY A 159 -0.52 6.14 4.16
C GLY A 159 -0.52 7.61 3.75
N ALA A 160 0.57 8.10 3.18
CA ALA A 160 0.65 9.43 2.58
C ALA A 160 0.81 9.31 1.06
N MET A 161 0.22 10.25 0.33
CA MET A 161 0.28 10.28 -1.12
C MET A 161 0.51 11.69 -1.62
N LYS A 162 1.31 11.81 -2.66
CA LYS A 162 1.57 13.06 -3.37
C LYS A 162 1.14 12.92 -4.82
N THR A 163 0.44 13.92 -5.33
CA THR A 163 0.09 14.08 -6.74
C THR A 163 1.12 14.96 -7.47
N GLN A 164 0.90 15.21 -8.76
CA GLN A 164 1.71 16.20 -9.49
C GLN A 164 1.53 17.62 -8.93
N GLY A 165 0.38 17.94 -8.32
CA GLY A 165 0.08 19.27 -7.79
C GLY A 165 0.52 19.50 -6.34
N GLY A 166 0.58 18.45 -5.53
CA GLY A 166 0.90 18.55 -4.11
C GLY A 166 0.52 17.31 -3.31
N MET A 167 0.75 17.34 -2.00
CA MET A 167 0.35 16.29 -1.05
C MET A 167 -1.19 16.18 -0.98
N ILE A 168 -1.71 15.01 -0.62
CA ILE A 168 -3.13 14.88 -0.24
C ILE A 168 -3.29 15.32 1.21
N ASP A 169 -4.22 16.23 1.47
CA ASP A 169 -4.73 16.57 2.80
C ASP A 169 -5.83 15.58 3.20
N MET A 170 -5.74 15.04 4.41
CA MET A 170 -6.69 14.09 5.00
C MET A 170 -7.49 14.70 6.17
N GLY A 171 -7.23 15.97 6.52
CA GLY A 171 -7.91 16.68 7.59
C GLY A 171 -9.41 16.82 7.31
N GLY A 172 -9.80 17.07 6.06
CA GLY A 172 -11.19 17.18 5.63
C GLY A 172 -11.69 15.99 4.80
N THR A 173 -12.45 16.32 3.74
CA THR A 173 -12.60 15.41 2.60
C THR A 173 -11.28 15.38 1.84
N PRO A 174 -10.71 14.20 1.51
CA PRO A 174 -9.40 14.13 0.88
C PRO A 174 -9.27 15.03 -0.34
N SER A 175 -8.26 15.89 -0.36
CA SER A 175 -8.05 16.87 -1.43
C SER A 175 -6.58 17.19 -1.63
N VAL A 176 -6.21 17.74 -2.80
CA VAL A 176 -4.81 18.10 -3.08
C VAL A 176 -4.47 19.43 -2.41
N ASP A 177 -3.50 19.42 -1.51
CA ASP A 177 -2.91 20.62 -0.91
C ASP A 177 -1.76 21.13 -1.79
N LEU A 178 -2.04 22.22 -2.51
CA LEU A 178 -1.08 22.88 -3.40
C LEU A 178 0.01 23.64 -2.65
N THR A 179 -0.14 23.88 -1.34
CA THR A 179 0.86 24.57 -0.52
C THR A 179 2.02 23.67 -0.10
N LYS A 180 1.85 22.35 -0.28
CA LYS A 180 2.85 21.30 -0.01
C LYS A 180 3.30 20.60 -1.28
N PRO A 181 4.11 21.25 -2.13
CA PRO A 181 4.52 20.71 -3.42
C PRO A 181 5.59 19.61 -3.31
N SER A 182 6.29 19.50 -2.18
CA SER A 182 7.30 18.46 -1.94
C SER A 182 6.75 17.34 -1.06
N PHE A 183 7.26 16.12 -1.26
CA PHE A 183 6.97 15.01 -0.35
C PHE A 183 7.57 15.25 1.05
N PHE A 184 8.64 16.04 1.12
CA PHE A 184 9.28 16.40 2.38
C PHE A 184 8.51 17.45 3.19
N ASP A 185 7.47 18.06 2.60
CA ASP A 185 6.56 18.99 3.30
C ASP A 185 5.43 18.22 4.04
N ALA A 186 5.43 16.89 3.94
CA ALA A 186 4.41 16.03 4.55
C ALA A 186 4.34 16.24 6.07
N GLY A 187 3.15 16.58 6.54
CA GLY A 187 2.79 16.59 7.96
C GLY A 187 1.86 15.43 8.30
N TRP A 188 1.48 15.33 9.58
CA TRP A 188 0.57 14.30 10.06
C TRP A 188 -0.79 14.33 9.34
N GLU A 189 -1.27 15.53 9.02
CA GLU A 189 -2.53 15.79 8.32
C GLU A 189 -2.57 15.23 6.89
N ASN A 190 -1.41 14.86 6.33
CA ASN A 190 -1.32 14.26 4.99
C ASN A 190 -1.40 12.72 5.01
N PHE A 191 -1.48 12.10 6.18
CA PHE A 191 -1.55 10.65 6.32
C PHE A 191 -3.00 10.18 6.53
N ALA A 192 -3.41 9.23 5.69
CA ALA A 192 -4.59 8.43 5.89
C ALA A 192 -4.27 7.35 6.93
N PHE A 193 -4.76 7.54 8.16
CA PHE A 193 -4.59 6.55 9.21
C PHE A 193 -5.77 5.59 9.28
N SER A 194 -5.47 4.35 9.65
CA SER A 194 -6.51 3.39 10.00
C SER A 194 -6.03 2.48 11.11
N THR A 195 -6.97 1.94 11.87
CA THR A 195 -6.69 0.91 12.86
C THR A 195 -7.86 -0.06 12.91
N GLY A 196 -7.60 -1.29 13.35
CA GLY A 196 -8.66 -2.26 13.43
C GLY A 196 -8.16 -3.65 13.79
N LEU A 197 -9.05 -4.59 13.53
CA LEU A 197 -8.80 -6.01 13.73
C LEU A 197 -9.26 -6.80 12.51
N GLY A 198 -8.68 -7.97 12.30
CA GLY A 198 -9.05 -8.83 11.19
C GLY A 198 -8.77 -10.29 11.43
N ILE A 199 -9.39 -11.10 10.58
CA ILE A 199 -9.20 -12.54 10.50
C ILE A 199 -8.51 -12.82 9.18
N ARG A 200 -7.34 -13.44 9.25
CA ARG A 200 -6.52 -13.84 8.11
C ARG A 200 -6.54 -15.35 7.96
N PHE A 201 -6.79 -15.80 6.73
CA PHE A 201 -6.59 -17.17 6.33
C PHE A 201 -5.20 -17.33 5.71
N ILE A 202 -4.43 -18.29 6.22
CA ILE A 202 -3.06 -18.56 5.75
C ILE A 202 -2.98 -19.86 4.93
N VAL A 203 -4.13 -20.39 4.52
CA VAL A 203 -4.21 -21.51 3.59
C VAL A 203 -3.88 -20.98 2.18
N PRO A 204 -2.85 -21.51 1.48
CA PRO A 204 -2.43 -20.95 0.18
C PRO A 204 -3.52 -20.88 -0.88
N GLN A 205 -4.47 -21.83 -0.87
CA GLN A 205 -5.60 -21.89 -1.80
C GLN A 205 -6.76 -20.97 -1.40
N PHE A 206 -6.72 -20.38 -0.19
CA PHE A 206 -7.73 -19.49 0.35
C PHE A 206 -7.08 -18.29 1.08
N PRO A 207 -6.39 -17.39 0.34
CA PRO A 207 -5.56 -16.33 0.92
C PRO A 207 -6.37 -15.10 1.37
N PHE A 208 -7.61 -15.24 1.82
CA PHE A 208 -8.47 -14.10 2.17
C PHE A 208 -8.17 -13.52 3.55
N ARG A 209 -8.39 -12.21 3.66
CA ARG A 209 -8.33 -11.45 4.90
C ARG A 209 -9.57 -10.59 5.04
N PHE A 210 -10.17 -10.64 6.22
CA PHE A 210 -11.37 -9.89 6.56
C PHE A 210 -11.02 -8.91 7.66
N TYR A 211 -11.16 -7.61 7.40
CA TYR A 211 -10.83 -6.56 8.36
C TYR A 211 -12.06 -5.74 8.73
N PHE A 212 -12.13 -5.39 10.02
CA PHE A 212 -12.99 -4.35 10.56
C PHE A 212 -12.11 -3.16 10.90
N VAL A 213 -12.39 -2.02 10.27
CA VAL A 213 -11.47 -0.89 10.19
C VAL A 213 -12.14 0.37 10.74
N LYS A 214 -11.37 1.18 11.45
CA LYS A 214 -11.70 2.57 11.78
C LYS A 214 -10.67 3.50 11.17
N LYS A 215 -11.17 4.47 10.40
CA LYS A 215 -10.39 5.50 9.74
C LYS A 215 -10.31 6.74 10.59
N PHE A 216 -9.16 7.37 10.61
CA PHE A 216 -8.97 8.66 11.28
C PHE A 216 -7.93 9.50 10.57
N SER A 217 -8.04 10.81 10.70
CA SER A 217 -6.96 11.75 10.41
C SER A 217 -6.37 12.27 11.72
N PHE A 218 -5.13 12.74 11.65
CA PHE A 218 -4.42 13.27 12.81
C PHE A 218 -3.61 14.48 12.36
N ASP A 219 -3.79 15.63 13.01
CA ASP A 219 -3.09 16.88 12.67
C ASP A 219 -1.83 17.12 13.51
N GLY A 220 -1.41 16.13 14.30
CA GLY A 220 -0.33 16.26 15.30
C GLY A 220 -0.84 16.55 16.71
N THR A 221 -2.10 16.92 16.88
CA THR A 221 -2.71 17.24 18.18
C THR A 221 -4.02 16.51 18.43
N THR A 222 -4.89 16.43 17.42
CA THR A 222 -6.26 15.93 17.54
C THR A 222 -6.48 14.79 16.57
N ILE A 223 -7.10 13.72 17.07
CA ILE A 223 -7.57 12.60 16.24
C ILE A 223 -9.00 12.89 15.81
N GLU A 224 -9.24 12.97 14.51
CA GLU A 224 -10.57 13.08 13.93
C GLU A 224 -10.99 11.74 13.32
N TRP A 225 -11.96 11.09 13.95
CA TRP A 225 -12.50 9.84 13.45
C TRP A 225 -13.38 10.07 12.22
N LYS A 226 -13.02 9.45 11.10
CA LYS A 226 -13.81 9.47 9.86
C LYS A 226 -14.87 8.39 9.85
N THR A 227 -14.62 7.27 10.54
CA THR A 227 -15.64 6.24 10.79
C THR A 227 -16.46 6.62 12.04
N PRO A 228 -17.79 6.84 11.93
CA PRO A 228 -18.58 7.45 13.01
C PRO A 228 -18.89 6.51 14.17
N GLY A 229 -18.83 7.03 15.40
CA GLY A 229 -19.29 6.33 16.61
C GLY A 229 -18.61 4.98 16.85
N ALA A 230 -19.42 3.94 17.03
CA ALA A 230 -18.94 2.56 17.24
C ALA A 230 -18.88 1.73 15.94
N ASN A 231 -19.08 2.36 14.78
CA ASN A 231 -19.10 1.66 13.49
C ASN A 231 -17.70 1.22 13.07
N PHE A 232 -17.66 0.24 12.16
CA PHE A 232 -16.46 -0.24 11.50
C PHE A 232 -16.75 -0.39 10.00
N ASP A 233 -15.76 -0.02 9.20
CA ASP A 233 -15.77 -0.29 7.77
C ASP A 233 -15.25 -1.71 7.53
N PHE A 234 -15.87 -2.45 6.62
CA PHE A 234 -15.47 -3.79 6.27
C PHE A 234 -14.57 -3.78 5.04
N VAL A 235 -13.38 -4.39 5.15
CA VAL A 235 -12.43 -4.52 4.05
C VAL A 235 -12.15 -6.00 3.79
N LEU A 236 -12.39 -6.41 2.55
CA LEU A 236 -11.96 -7.70 2.03
C LEU A 236 -10.64 -7.52 1.30
N SER A 237 -9.61 -8.21 1.76
CA SER A 237 -8.29 -8.19 1.15
C SER A 237 -7.80 -9.61 0.84
N ILE A 238 -6.76 -9.72 0.02
CA ILE A 238 -6.10 -10.98 -0.31
C ILE A 238 -4.62 -10.90 0.05
N THR A 239 -4.06 -12.01 0.53
CA THR A 239 -2.63 -12.10 0.76
C THR A 239 -1.91 -12.03 -0.58
N GLN A 240 -1.19 -10.93 -0.79
CA GLN A 240 -0.31 -10.81 -1.94
C GLN A 240 0.98 -11.60 -1.67
N PRO A 241 1.40 -12.48 -2.59
CA PRO A 241 2.72 -13.10 -2.51
C PRO A 241 3.80 -12.01 -2.59
N LEU A 242 4.99 -12.29 -2.04
CA LEU A 242 6.13 -11.36 -2.03
C LEU A 242 6.76 -11.09 -3.42
N PHE A 243 6.16 -11.57 -4.51
CA PHE A 243 6.75 -11.55 -5.85
C PHE A 243 6.15 -10.48 -6.74
#